data_AF-A0A0D7PM02-F1
#
_entry.id   AF-A0A0D7PM02-F1
#
_cell.length_a   1.000
_cell.length_b   1.000
_cell.length_c   1.000
_cell.angle_alpha   90.00
_cell.angle_beta   90.00
_cell.angle_gamma   90.00
#
_symmetry.space_group_name_H-M   'P 1'
#
loop_
_entity.id
_entity.type
_entity.pdbx_description
1 polymer ?
#
loop_
_entity_poly.entity_id
_entity_poly.type
_entity_poly.pdbx_seq_one_letter_code
_entity_poly.pdbx_strand_id
1 'polypeptide(L)'
;MKRLLVAAMLLLSGVVAAQADTTNWTAAHPPQSDSQLHAAARYCDLQIGDPLGVPTSAEYKKCMRSQGWIYRSMARDGNWVNRRGMDCHPILNGGGSECDSVW
;
A
#
# COMPACT_ATOMS: atom_id res chain seq x y z
N MET A 1 11.65 41.97 -3.43
CA MET A 1 12.24 40.78 -2.78
C MET A 1 11.33 40.25 -1.66
N LYS A 2 10.08 39.85 -1.96
CA LYS A 2 9.14 39.31 -0.95
C LYS A 2 8.21 38.20 -1.50
N ARG A 3 8.28 37.94 -2.81
CA ARG A 3 7.51 36.91 -3.52
C ARG A 3 8.26 35.57 -3.59
N LEU A 4 9.58 35.57 -3.38
CA LEU A 4 10.40 34.36 -3.34
C LEU A 4 10.25 33.57 -2.03
N LEU A 5 9.72 34.20 -0.97
CA LEU A 5 9.49 33.53 0.31
C LEU A 5 8.25 32.62 0.31
N VAL A 6 7.27 32.89 -0.57
CA VAL A 6 6.03 32.09 -0.66
C VAL A 6 6.22 30.85 -1.55
N ALA A 7 7.05 30.95 -2.59
CA ALA A 7 7.29 29.83 -3.51
C ALA A 7 8.09 28.68 -2.87
N ALA A 8 8.87 28.95 -1.82
CA ALA A 8 9.59 27.92 -1.06
C ALA A 8 8.72 27.16 -0.05
N MET A 9 7.57 27.72 0.38
CA MET A 9 6.67 27.08 1.35
C MET A 9 5.83 25.95 0.74
N LEU A 10 5.74 25.88 -0.58
CA LEU A 10 5.05 24.83 -1.33
C LEU A 10 6.05 23.83 -1.91
N LEU A 11 7.16 23.56 -1.21
CA LEU A 11 7.83 22.27 -1.30
C LEU A 11 6.91 21.21 -0.70
N LEU A 12 5.84 20.93 -1.45
CA LEU A 12 5.33 19.61 -1.77
C LEU A 12 5.66 18.59 -0.69
N SER A 13 5.01 18.75 0.45
CA SER A 13 4.78 17.72 1.44
C SER A 13 3.95 16.61 0.79
N GLY A 14 4.60 15.84 -0.07
CA GLY A 14 4.12 14.61 -0.67
C GLY A 14 4.75 13.42 0.06
N VAL A 15 4.54 13.31 1.37
CA VAL A 15 4.72 12.03 2.07
C VAL A 15 3.43 11.25 1.88
N VAL A 16 3.33 10.53 0.77
CA VAL A 16 2.27 9.54 0.59
C VAL A 16 2.86 8.17 0.90
N ALA A 17 2.31 7.61 1.98
CA ALA A 17 2.39 6.25 2.48
C ALA A 17 3.76 5.81 3.05
N ALA A 18 3.86 5.87 4.39
CA ALA A 18 4.55 4.81 5.11
C ALA A 18 3.83 3.49 4.77
N GLN A 19 4.40 2.72 3.85
CA GLN A 19 3.82 1.48 3.35
C GLN A 19 4.03 0.38 4.38
N ALA A 20 3.12 0.27 5.35
CA ALA A 20 3.18 -0.79 6.34
C ALA A 20 2.72 -2.15 5.76
N ASP A 21 2.10 -2.17 4.59
CA ASP A 21 1.68 -3.41 3.93
C ASP A 21 2.45 -3.55 2.60
N THR A 22 3.41 -4.47 2.54
CA THR A 22 4.12 -4.81 1.29
C THR A 22 3.48 -6.04 0.67
N THR A 23 2.70 -5.86 -0.39
CA THR A 23 2.18 -6.99 -1.17
C THR A 23 3.20 -7.48 -2.18
N ASN A 24 3.52 -8.77 -2.13
CA ASN A 24 4.42 -9.43 -3.08
C ASN A 24 3.62 -10.01 -4.25
N TRP A 25 4.00 -9.59 -5.46
CA TRP A 25 3.41 -10.04 -6.72
C TRP A 25 4.48 -10.70 -7.59
N THR A 26 4.07 -11.65 -8.42
CA THR A 26 4.95 -12.26 -9.43
C THR A 26 4.30 -12.18 -10.80
N ALA A 27 5.08 -11.86 -11.83
CA ALA A 27 4.59 -11.83 -13.20
C ALA A 27 4.10 -13.23 -13.63
N ALA A 28 2.93 -13.28 -14.25
CA ALA A 28 2.29 -14.51 -14.73
C ALA A 28 2.95 -15.12 -15.99
N HIS A 29 3.93 -14.43 -16.58
CA HIS A 29 4.64 -14.69 -17.85
C HIS A 29 4.11 -13.84 -19.03
N PRO A 30 4.98 -13.22 -19.85
CA PRO A 30 6.45 -13.14 -19.75
C PRO A 30 6.93 -12.34 -18.51
N PRO A 31 8.25 -12.30 -18.21
CA PRO A 31 8.78 -11.47 -17.13
C PRO A 31 8.37 -10.01 -17.33
N GLN A 32 7.82 -9.40 -16.28
CA GLN A 32 7.44 -7.99 -16.26
C GLN A 32 8.33 -7.22 -15.28
N SER A 33 8.63 -5.96 -15.58
CA SER A 33 9.42 -5.08 -14.72
C SER A 33 8.62 -4.52 -13.54
N ASP A 34 9.31 -4.04 -12.51
CA ASP A 34 8.67 -3.36 -11.37
C ASP A 34 7.87 -2.12 -11.79
N SER A 35 8.29 -1.43 -12.86
CA SER A 35 7.52 -0.32 -13.42
C SER A 35 6.17 -0.78 -13.99
N GLN A 36 6.10 -1.98 -14.59
CA GLN A 36 4.84 -2.58 -15.04
C GLN A 36 3.97 -3.01 -13.87
N LEU A 37 4.60 -3.47 -12.77
CA LEU A 37 3.88 -3.78 -11.52
C LEU A 37 3.20 -2.53 -10.96
N HIS A 38 3.94 -1.43 -10.84
CA HIS A 38 3.39 -0.16 -10.35
C HIS A 38 2.30 0.40 -11.27
N ALA A 39 2.43 0.26 -12.59
CA ALA A 39 1.39 0.67 -13.52
C ALA A 39 0.11 -0.15 -13.35
N ALA A 40 0.23 -1.47 -13.20
CA ALA A 40 -0.90 -2.37 -12.96
C ALA A 40 -1.58 -2.10 -11.61
N ALA A 41 -0.78 -1.92 -10.54
CA ALA A 41 -1.29 -1.56 -9.21
C ALA A 41 -2.09 -0.26 -9.27
N ARG A 42 -1.52 0.81 -9.84
CA ARG A 42 -2.22 2.09 -10.01
C ARG A 42 -3.53 1.97 -10.80
N TYR A 43 -3.56 1.12 -11.82
CA TYR A 43 -4.78 0.88 -12.60
C TYR A 43 -5.86 0.20 -11.74
N CYS A 44 -5.49 -0.80 -10.94
CA CYS A 44 -6.42 -1.50 -10.04
C CYS A 44 -6.85 -0.64 -8.86
N ASP A 45 -5.96 0.21 -8.32
CA ASP A 45 -6.26 1.17 -7.26
C ASP A 45 -7.38 2.13 -7.67
N LEU A 46 -7.34 2.63 -8.92
CA LEU A 46 -8.36 3.54 -9.43
C LEU A 46 -9.74 2.90 -9.59
N GLN A 47 -9.80 1.58 -9.79
CA GLN A 47 -11.08 0.87 -10.01
C GLN A 47 -11.68 0.31 -8.73
N ILE A 48 -10.84 -0.20 -7.84
CA ILE A 48 -11.27 -0.99 -6.68
C ILE A 48 -10.96 -0.25 -5.38
N GLY A 49 -9.90 0.55 -5.37
CA GLY A 49 -9.28 1.06 -4.15
C GLY A 49 -8.46 -0.03 -3.46
N ASP A 50 -7.33 0.37 -2.88
CA ASP A 50 -6.58 -0.47 -1.96
C ASP A 50 -6.80 0.00 -0.52
N PRO A 51 -7.71 -0.63 0.24
CA PRO A 51 -7.94 -0.25 1.61
C PRO A 51 -6.69 -0.54 2.44
N LEU A 52 -6.04 0.53 2.93
CA LEU A 52 -4.91 0.44 3.85
C LEU A 52 -5.29 -0.42 5.06
N GLY A 53 -4.41 -1.34 5.40
CA GLY A 53 -4.52 -2.08 6.62
C GLY A 53 -5.59 -3.17 6.63
N VAL A 54 -5.97 -3.70 5.47
CA VAL A 54 -6.74 -4.95 5.39
C VAL A 54 -6.12 -5.90 4.37
N PRO A 55 -6.35 -7.22 4.48
CA PRO A 55 -5.88 -8.16 3.47
C PRO A 55 -6.36 -7.76 2.07
N THR A 56 -5.47 -7.84 1.07
CA THR A 56 -5.79 -7.56 -0.32
C THR A 56 -7.05 -8.32 -0.76
N SER A 57 -8.05 -7.59 -1.24
CA SER A 57 -9.37 -8.15 -1.59
C SER A 57 -9.29 -9.13 -2.75
N ALA A 58 -10.32 -9.99 -2.87
CA ALA A 58 -10.39 -10.94 -3.97
C ALA A 58 -10.56 -10.23 -5.32
N GLU A 59 -11.30 -9.12 -5.33
CA GLU A 59 -11.52 -8.23 -6.47
C GLU A 59 -10.19 -7.63 -6.94
N TYR A 60 -9.38 -7.13 -6.01
CA TYR A 60 -8.08 -6.56 -6.33
C TYR A 60 -7.14 -7.60 -6.94
N LYS A 61 -7.09 -8.80 -6.33
CA LYS A 61 -6.32 -9.94 -6.88
C LYS A 61 -6.79 -10.33 -8.29
N LYS A 62 -8.09 -10.29 -8.57
CA LYS A 62 -8.64 -10.54 -9.91
C LYS A 62 -8.20 -9.47 -10.90
N CYS A 63 -8.24 -8.19 -10.52
CA CYS A 63 -7.78 -7.09 -11.36
C CYS A 63 -6.28 -7.26 -11.70
N MET A 64 -5.43 -7.45 -10.69
CA MET A 64 -4.01 -7.68 -10.87
C MET A 64 -3.72 -8.91 -11.75
N ARG A 65 -4.50 -9.98 -11.61
CA ARG A 65 -4.38 -11.17 -12.46
C ARG A 65 -4.72 -10.88 -13.92
N SER A 66 -5.69 -10.02 -14.21
CA SER A 66 -5.97 -9.56 -15.58
C SER A 66 -4.84 -8.70 -16.17
N GLN A 67 -4.07 -8.03 -15.31
CA GLN A 67 -2.85 -7.30 -15.66
C GLN A 67 -1.60 -8.20 -15.72
N GLY A 68 -1.76 -9.52 -15.58
CA GLY A 68 -0.66 -10.47 -15.66
C GLY A 68 0.15 -10.63 -14.37
N TRP A 69 -0.44 -10.37 -13.19
CA TRP A 69 0.21 -10.51 -11.89
C TRP A 69 -0.45 -11.57 -11.00
N ILE A 70 0.38 -12.42 -10.39
CA ILE A 70 -0.04 -13.47 -9.46
C ILE A 70 0.30 -13.02 -8.05
N TYR A 71 -0.69 -13.03 -7.16
CA TYR A 71 -0.52 -12.73 -5.75
C TYR A 71 0.31 -13.82 -5.07
N ARG A 72 1.37 -13.45 -4.35
CA ARG A 72 2.19 -14.39 -3.57
C ARG A 72 1.88 -14.29 -2.08
N SER A 73 2.04 -13.11 -1.52
CA SER A 73 1.90 -12.87 -0.09
C SER A 73 1.71 -11.38 0.17
N MET A 74 1.28 -11.07 1.38
CA MET A 74 1.33 -9.72 1.93
C MET A 74 2.21 -9.81 3.17
N ALA A 75 3.28 -9.04 3.19
CA ALA A 75 4.06 -8.79 4.40
C ALA A 75 3.49 -7.53 5.06
N ARG A 76 3.16 -7.65 6.34
CA ARG A 76 2.81 -6.50 7.17
C ARG A 76 4.02 -6.13 7.99
N ASP A 77 4.48 -4.90 7.87
CA ASP A 77 5.40 -4.34 8.84
C ASP A 77 4.75 -4.41 10.22
N GLY A 78 5.60 -4.70 11.21
CA GLY A 78 5.17 -5.10 12.55
C GLY A 78 4.26 -4.08 13.25
N ASN A 79 4.20 -2.82 12.81
CA ASN A 79 3.28 -1.83 13.35
C ASN A 79 2.62 -1.03 12.21
N TRP A 80 1.31 -0.81 12.26
CA TRP A 80 0.58 0.04 11.31
C TRP A 80 -0.54 0.83 11.99
N VAL A 81 -0.87 2.01 11.47
CA VAL A 81 -2.01 2.81 11.96
C VAL A 81 -3.28 2.42 11.20
N ASN A 82 -4.36 2.08 11.91
CA ASN A 82 -5.65 1.80 11.27
C ASN A 82 -6.47 3.07 10.97
N ARG A 83 -7.62 2.92 10.30
CA ARG A 83 -8.53 4.04 9.97
C ARG A 83 -9.01 4.86 11.17
N ARG A 84 -9.03 4.26 12.37
CA ARG A 84 -9.43 4.92 13.62
C ARG A 84 -8.26 5.66 14.30
N GLY A 85 -7.06 5.63 13.72
CA GLY A 85 -5.87 6.25 14.30
C GLY A 85 -5.24 5.44 15.44
N MET A 86 -5.49 4.13 15.50
CA MET A 86 -4.88 3.25 16.51
C MET A 86 -3.65 2.55 15.93
N ASP A 87 -2.61 2.37 16.75
CA ASP A 87 -1.40 1.62 16.41
C ASP A 87 -1.70 0.13 16.55
N CYS A 88 -1.52 -0.61 15.46
CA CYS A 88 -1.80 -2.03 15.38
C CYS A 88 -0.53 -2.82 15.12
N HIS A 89 -0.40 -3.98 15.73
CA HIS A 89 0.72 -4.90 15.54
C HIS A 89 0.22 -6.33 15.26
N PRO A 90 1.01 -7.18 14.58
CA PRO A 90 0.63 -8.56 14.39
C PRO A 90 0.76 -9.29 15.73
N ILE A 91 -0.15 -10.21 15.96
CA ILE A 91 -0.06 -11.19 17.05
C ILE A 91 0.12 -12.58 16.43
N LEU A 92 0.62 -13.53 17.22
CA LEU A 92 0.73 -14.94 16.82
C LEU A 92 1.52 -15.13 15.50
N ASN A 93 2.68 -14.46 15.36
CA ASN A 93 3.51 -14.51 14.13
C ASN A 93 2.73 -14.15 12.83
N GLY A 94 1.76 -13.22 12.92
CA GLY A 94 0.94 -12.81 11.79
C GLY A 94 -0.39 -13.57 11.64
N GLY A 95 -0.74 -14.43 12.61
CA GLY A 95 -2.04 -15.11 12.68
C GLY A 95 -3.20 -14.22 13.12
N GLY A 96 -2.93 -12.98 13.52
CA GLY A 96 -3.95 -11.98 13.88
C GLY A 96 -3.33 -10.59 14.03
N SER A 97 -4.16 -9.63 14.44
CA SER A 97 -3.73 -8.26 14.73
C SER A 97 -4.40 -7.73 15.99
N GLU A 98 -3.63 -7.03 16.81
CA GLU A 98 -4.10 -6.28 17.98
C GLU A 98 -3.83 -4.79 17.76
N CYS A 99 -4.68 -3.92 18.29
CA CYS A 99 -4.59 -2.47 18.08
C CYS A 99 -4.81 -1.72 19.39
N ASP A 100 -3.86 -0.87 19.73
CA ASP A 100 -3.86 -0.04 20.93
C ASP A 100 -4.00 1.45 20.59
N SER A 101 -4.58 2.22 21.51
CA SER A 101 -4.62 3.67 21.39
C SER A 101 -3.20 4.24 21.48
N VAL A 102 -2.84 5.12 20.55
CA VAL A 102 -1.61 5.91 20.62
C VAL A 102 -1.76 6.88 21.80
N TRP A 103 -1.07 6.63 22.90
CA TRP A 103 -1.08 7.48 24.10
C TRP A 103 -0.19 8.70 23.92
#